data_AF-A0A2N5Z5K6-F1
#
_entry.id   AF-A0A2N5Z5K6-F1
#
_cell.length_a   1.000
_cell.length_b   1.000
_cell.length_c   1.000
_cell.angle_alpha   90.00
_cell.angle_beta   90.00
_cell.angle_gamma   90.00
#
_symmetry.space_group_name_H-M   'P 1'
#
loop_
_entity.id
_entity.type
_entity.pdbx_description
1 polymer ?
#
loop_
_entity_poly.entity_id
_entity_poly.type
_entity_poly.pdbx_seq_one_letter_code
_entity_poly.pdbx_strand_id
1 'polypeptide(L)'
;MNDKLKRNYSVLLGVSENASIAEIKKAYRTKAKQYHPDVSGNSDSHLQFIIINEAYTYLIKYHGVGVVKDEYNHVKFDREEWLRNERKKARARAAHHARMRYNEFKKSKIYRNSAIIAGIFDYLYLMIGVAIIVIPIVYTSIHGLDPKHPEFTLAGIVGATVIGSLFVGMILFSKIEIVDGKIKRKKADF
;
A
#
# COMPACT_ATOMS: atom_id res chain seq x y z
N MET A 1 26.49 -33.45 -10.98
CA MET A 1 25.42 -32.43 -11.06
C MET A 1 25.16 -31.78 -9.69
N ASN A 2 25.06 -32.54 -8.58
CA ASN A 2 24.69 -32.02 -7.25
C ASN A 2 25.70 -31.07 -6.57
N ASP A 3 27.00 -31.18 -6.84
CA ASP A 3 27.99 -30.24 -6.26
C ASP A 3 27.79 -28.79 -6.74
N LYS A 4 27.44 -28.60 -8.01
CA LYS A 4 27.15 -27.27 -8.55
C LYS A 4 25.93 -26.64 -7.88
N LEU A 5 24.90 -27.44 -7.59
CA LEU A 5 23.69 -26.99 -6.91
C LEU A 5 23.96 -26.65 -5.44
N LYS A 6 24.70 -27.50 -4.72
CA LYS A 6 25.15 -27.23 -3.35
C LYS A 6 25.94 -25.92 -3.28
N ARG A 7 26.90 -25.71 -4.19
CA ARG A 7 27.66 -24.47 -4.31
C ARG A 7 26.78 -23.25 -4.52
N ASN A 8 25.87 -23.32 -5.49
CA ASN A 8 24.95 -22.22 -5.77
C ASN A 8 24.08 -21.87 -4.56
N TYR A 9 23.58 -22.86 -3.82
CA TYR A 9 22.79 -22.63 -2.61
C TYR A 9 23.62 -22.13 -1.42
N SER A 10 24.86 -22.58 -1.26
CA SER A 10 25.80 -22.03 -0.28
C SER A 10 26.11 -20.56 -0.57
N VAL A 11 26.39 -20.21 -1.83
CA VAL A 11 26.61 -18.83 -2.29
C VAL A 11 25.34 -17.99 -2.08
N LEU A 12 24.17 -18.53 -2.42
CA LEU A 12 22.89 -17.84 -2.22
C LEU A 12 22.62 -17.56 -0.75
N LEU A 13 22.93 -18.47 0.18
CA LEU A 13 22.84 -18.21 1.62
C LEU A 13 23.98 -17.34 2.13
N GLY A 14 25.08 -17.20 1.39
CA GLY A 14 26.26 -16.44 1.80
C GLY A 14 27.09 -17.19 2.84
N VAL A 15 27.15 -18.52 2.72
CA VAL A 15 27.91 -19.41 3.61
C VAL A 15 28.94 -20.19 2.81
N SER A 16 29.98 -20.69 3.50
CA SER A 16 30.98 -21.59 2.91
C SER A 16 30.34 -22.90 2.42
N GLU A 17 30.96 -23.57 1.46
CA GLU A 17 30.54 -24.90 0.97
C GLU A 17 30.59 -25.98 2.06
N ASN A 18 31.47 -25.77 3.04
CA ASN A 18 31.67 -26.61 4.22
C ASN A 18 31.10 -25.98 5.49
N ALA A 19 30.17 -25.02 5.35
CA ALA A 19 29.53 -24.38 6.49
C ALA A 19 28.79 -25.41 7.36
N SER A 20 28.94 -25.25 8.67
CA SER A 20 28.23 -26.04 9.66
C SER A 20 26.71 -25.78 9.61
N ILE A 21 25.93 -26.74 10.10
CA ILE A 21 24.47 -26.57 10.28
C ILE A 21 24.12 -25.29 11.05
N ALA A 22 24.93 -24.93 12.05
CA ALA A 22 24.72 -23.72 12.85
C ALA A 22 24.87 -22.44 12.00
N GLU A 23 25.88 -22.39 11.14
CA GLU A 23 26.11 -21.27 10.21
C GLU A 23 25.02 -21.17 9.14
N ILE A 24 24.61 -22.31 8.56
CA ILE A 24 23.51 -22.38 7.59
C ILE A 24 22.22 -21.85 8.21
N LYS A 25 21.87 -22.29 9.43
CA LYS A 25 20.69 -21.81 10.16
C LYS A 25 20.79 -20.33 10.52
N LYS A 26 21.98 -19.84 10.87
CA LYS A 26 22.19 -18.42 11.17
C LYS A 26 22.00 -17.55 9.93
N ALA A 27 22.64 -17.90 8.82
CA ALA A 27 22.54 -17.19 7.56
C ALA A 27 21.10 -17.18 7.01
N TYR A 28 20.41 -18.33 7.07
CA TYR A 28 18.99 -18.42 6.71
C TYR A 28 18.15 -17.45 7.53
N ARG A 29 18.28 -17.43 8.87
CA ARG A 29 17.48 -16.52 9.72
C ARG A 29 17.70 -15.05 9.40
N THR A 30 18.93 -14.65 9.09
CA THR A 30 19.25 -13.27 8.69
C THR A 30 18.58 -12.92 7.37
N LYS A 31 18.74 -13.77 6.35
CA LYS A 31 18.16 -13.53 5.02
C LYS A 31 16.64 -13.64 5.00
N ALA A 32 16.06 -14.58 5.74
CA ALA A 32 14.62 -14.73 5.90
C ALA A 32 13.96 -13.48 6.49
N LYS A 33 14.60 -12.83 7.48
CA LYS A 33 14.13 -11.54 8.01
C LYS A 33 14.25 -10.41 6.99
N GLN A 34 15.35 -10.36 6.24
CA GLN A 34 15.60 -9.33 5.24
C GLN A 34 14.59 -9.39 4.08
N TYR A 35 14.24 -10.59 3.62
CA TYR A 35 13.34 -10.81 2.49
C TYR A 35 11.91 -11.16 2.90
N HIS A 36 11.56 -11.04 4.19
CA HIS A 36 10.20 -11.30 4.63
C HIS A 36 9.23 -10.31 3.94
N PRO A 37 8.13 -10.77 3.31
CA PRO A 37 7.21 -9.90 2.59
C PRO A 37 6.56 -8.83 3.47
N ASP A 38 6.38 -9.12 4.77
CA ASP A 38 5.83 -8.15 5.73
C ASP A 38 6.84 -7.07 6.16
N VAL A 39 8.15 -7.32 6.00
CA VAL A 39 9.22 -6.38 6.43
C VAL A 39 9.79 -5.62 5.25
N SER A 40 9.82 -6.23 4.06
CA SER A 40 10.41 -5.65 2.87
C SER A 40 9.33 -5.30 1.83
N GLY A 41 9.18 -4.00 1.56
CA GLY A 41 8.20 -3.46 0.61
C GLY A 41 8.57 -3.62 -0.88
N ASN A 42 9.61 -4.41 -1.19
CA ASN A 42 10.02 -4.65 -2.58
C ASN A 42 9.20 -5.78 -3.20
N SER A 43 8.84 -5.62 -4.48
CA SER A 43 8.08 -6.64 -5.24
C SER A 43 8.79 -8.01 -5.31
N ASP A 44 10.12 -8.00 -5.22
CA ASP A 44 10.95 -9.20 -5.42
C ASP A 44 11.31 -9.92 -4.12
N SER A 45 10.97 -9.35 -2.96
CA SER A 45 11.31 -9.93 -1.65
C SER A 45 10.72 -11.32 -1.46
N HIS A 46 9.49 -11.49 -1.92
CA HIS A 46 8.81 -12.77 -1.89
C HIS A 46 9.56 -13.85 -2.68
N LEU A 47 10.07 -13.51 -3.86
CA LEU A 47 10.83 -14.43 -4.70
C LEU A 47 12.15 -14.80 -4.05
N GLN A 48 12.87 -13.83 -3.49
CA GLN A 48 14.13 -14.08 -2.77
C GLN A 48 13.91 -14.97 -1.54
N PHE A 49 12.82 -14.75 -0.79
CA PHE A 49 12.48 -15.57 0.36
C PHE A 49 12.28 -17.05 0.00
N ILE A 50 11.58 -17.33 -1.10
CA ILE A 50 11.37 -18.70 -1.57
C ILE A 50 12.71 -19.38 -1.88
N ILE A 51 13.57 -18.74 -2.67
CA ILE A 51 14.85 -19.34 -3.11
C ILE A 51 15.77 -19.58 -1.89
N ILE A 52 15.77 -18.66 -0.93
CA ILE A 52 16.55 -18.80 0.32
C ILE A 52 16.05 -19.95 1.18
N ASN A 53 14.73 -20.15 1.27
CA ASN A 53 14.14 -21.28 1.98
C ASN A 53 14.44 -22.63 1.30
N GLU A 54 14.42 -22.66 -0.04
CA GLU A 54 14.82 -23.83 -0.81
C GLU A 54 16.29 -24.19 -0.57
N ALA A 55 17.19 -23.19 -0.67
CA ALA A 55 18.61 -23.38 -0.41
C ALA A 55 18.88 -23.89 1.01
N TYR A 56 18.20 -23.32 2.02
CA TYR A 56 18.27 -23.79 3.39
C TYR A 56 17.84 -25.25 3.54
N THR A 57 16.69 -25.62 2.98
CA THR A 57 16.14 -26.98 3.07
C THR A 57 17.07 -27.99 2.42
N TYR A 58 17.60 -27.67 1.24
CA TYR A 58 18.57 -28.52 0.54
C TYR A 58 19.85 -28.69 1.38
N LEU A 59 20.47 -27.59 1.82
CA LEU A 59 21.74 -27.64 2.55
C LEU A 59 21.64 -28.39 3.87
N ILE A 60 20.51 -28.26 4.60
CA ILE A 60 20.27 -29.02 5.83
C ILE A 60 20.09 -30.51 5.54
N LYS A 61 19.29 -30.85 4.53
CA LYS A 61 18.99 -32.24 4.18
C LYS A 61 20.25 -33.02 3.75
N TYR A 62 21.15 -32.37 3.03
CA TYR A 62 22.37 -32.99 2.48
C TYR A 62 23.65 -32.63 3.25
N HIS A 63 23.54 -32.08 4.46
CA HIS A 63 24.71 -31.77 5.30
C HIS A 63 25.36 -33.06 5.81
N GLY A 64 26.64 -33.29 5.48
CA GLY A 64 27.41 -34.44 5.97
C GLY A 64 27.08 -35.78 5.30
N VAL A 65 26.11 -35.80 4.39
CA VAL A 65 25.77 -37.00 3.61
C VAL A 65 26.74 -37.06 2.42
N GLY A 66 27.68 -38.02 2.44
CA GLY A 66 28.44 -38.39 1.24
C GLY A 66 27.46 -38.80 0.15
N VAL A 67 27.59 -38.21 -1.04
CA VAL A 67 26.57 -38.17 -2.12
C VAL A 67 25.88 -39.52 -2.32
N VAL A 68 24.77 -39.75 -1.61
CA VAL A 68 23.91 -40.90 -1.87
C VAL A 68 23.11 -40.56 -3.11
N LYS A 69 23.27 -41.41 -4.13
CA LYS A 69 22.69 -41.28 -5.46
C LYS A 69 21.23 -41.75 -5.42
N ASP A 70 20.44 -41.17 -4.52
CA ASP A 70 19.05 -41.55 -4.37
C ASP A 70 18.16 -40.65 -5.22
N GLU A 71 17.62 -41.28 -6.24
CA GLU A 71 16.50 -40.88 -7.06
C GLU A 71 15.25 -40.72 -6.18
N TYR A 72 15.15 -39.61 -5.46
CA TYR A 72 13.97 -39.35 -4.62
C TYR A 72 13.61 -37.87 -4.59
N ASN A 73 12.52 -37.57 -5.32
CA ASN A 73 11.67 -36.39 -5.26
C ASN A 73 12.34 -35.16 -4.63
N HIS A 74 12.91 -34.35 -5.52
CA HIS A 74 13.02 -32.93 -5.29
C HIS A 74 11.62 -32.46 -4.86
N VAL A 75 11.48 -32.03 -3.60
CA VAL A 75 10.36 -31.20 -3.18
C VAL A 75 10.55 -29.89 -3.94
N LYS A 76 10.20 -29.89 -5.23
CA LYS A 76 10.04 -28.67 -6.01
C LYS A 76 8.92 -27.97 -5.26
N PHE A 77 9.28 -26.90 -4.57
CA PHE A 77 8.30 -25.89 -4.25
C PHE A 77 7.81 -25.38 -5.60
N ASP A 78 6.77 -26.00 -6.15
CA ASP A 78 6.25 -25.71 -7.48
C ASP A 78 5.67 -24.30 -7.42
N ARG A 79 6.47 -23.34 -7.90
CA ARG A 79 6.08 -21.94 -8.05
C ARG A 79 4.69 -21.82 -8.65
N GLU A 80 4.37 -22.68 -9.62
CA GLU A 80 3.07 -22.66 -10.27
C GLU A 80 1.95 -23.06 -9.30
N GLU A 81 2.18 -24.04 -8.43
CA GLU A 81 1.21 -24.45 -7.41
C GLU A 81 0.96 -23.36 -6.38
N TRP A 82 2.03 -22.71 -5.89
CA TRP A 82 1.88 -21.56 -4.99
C TRP A 82 1.12 -20.41 -5.67
N LEU A 83 1.48 -20.06 -6.92
CA LEU A 83 0.79 -19.02 -7.69
C LEU A 83 -0.69 -19.38 -7.96
N ARG A 84 -0.98 -20.64 -8.28
CA ARG A 84 -2.34 -21.15 -8.45
C ARG A 84 -3.13 -20.99 -7.14
N ASN A 85 -2.53 -21.38 -6.01
CA ASN A 85 -3.15 -21.28 -4.69
C ASN A 85 -3.38 -19.83 -4.27
N GLU A 86 -2.43 -18.93 -4.51
CA GLU A 86 -2.57 -17.53 -4.15
C GLU A 86 -3.60 -16.82 -5.04
N ARG A 87 -3.62 -17.11 -6.34
CA ARG A 87 -4.68 -16.66 -7.26
C ARG A 87 -6.05 -17.20 -6.83
N LYS A 88 -6.13 -18.45 -6.37
CA LYS A 88 -7.37 -19.05 -5.86
C LYS A 88 -7.85 -18.33 -4.60
N LYS A 89 -6.96 -18.02 -3.65
CA LYS A 89 -7.29 -17.23 -2.44
C LYS A 89 -7.71 -15.80 -2.79
N ALA A 90 -6.99 -15.12 -3.68
CA ALA A 90 -7.35 -13.77 -4.13
C ALA A 90 -8.73 -13.74 -4.81
N ARG A 91 -8.99 -14.70 -5.70
CA ARG A 91 -10.31 -14.87 -6.33
C ARG A 91 -11.39 -15.20 -5.31
N ALA A 92 -11.11 -16.04 -4.31
CA ALA A 92 -12.07 -16.36 -3.25
C ALA A 92 -12.42 -15.12 -2.41
N ARG A 93 -11.43 -14.28 -2.06
CA ARG A 93 -11.67 -13.00 -1.38
C ARG A 93 -12.48 -12.04 -2.25
N ALA A 94 -12.12 -11.89 -3.53
CA ALA A 94 -12.86 -11.06 -4.48
C ALA A 94 -14.30 -11.54 -4.67
N ALA A 95 -14.51 -12.86 -4.82
CA ALA A 95 -15.82 -13.47 -4.93
C ALA A 95 -16.63 -13.33 -3.64
N HIS A 96 -16.01 -13.46 -2.47
CA HIS A 96 -16.63 -13.17 -1.18
C HIS A 96 -17.11 -11.72 -1.14
N HIS A 97 -16.23 -10.75 -1.46
CA HIS A 97 -16.59 -9.34 -1.52
C HIS A 97 -17.67 -9.03 -2.56
N ALA A 98 -17.66 -9.70 -3.72
CA ALA A 98 -18.67 -9.52 -4.77
C ALA A 98 -20.06 -10.05 -4.37
N ARG A 99 -20.11 -11.05 -3.49
CA ARG A 99 -21.37 -11.62 -2.97
C ARG A 99 -21.90 -10.89 -1.74
N MET A 100 -21.11 -10.03 -1.09
CA MET A 100 -21.57 -9.23 0.05
C MET A 100 -22.68 -8.28 -0.39
N ARG A 101 -23.78 -8.26 0.37
CA ARG A 101 -24.90 -7.35 0.10
C ARG A 101 -24.43 -5.92 0.34
N TYR A 102 -24.80 -4.97 -0.53
CA TYR A 102 -24.32 -3.58 -0.50
C TYR A 102 -24.46 -2.89 0.89
N ASN A 103 -25.51 -3.22 1.64
CA ASN A 103 -25.71 -2.70 3.00
C ASN A 103 -24.71 -3.24 4.05
N GLU A 104 -24.15 -4.43 3.86
CA GLU A 104 -23.07 -4.97 4.69
C GLU A 104 -21.71 -4.36 4.31
N PHE A 105 -21.51 -4.08 3.02
CA PHE A 105 -20.31 -3.37 2.55
C PHE A 105 -20.18 -1.99 3.21
N LYS A 106 -21.28 -1.23 3.36
CA LYS A 106 -21.29 0.06 4.06
C LYS A 106 -20.91 -0.01 5.55
N LYS A 107 -21.10 -1.18 6.19
CA LYS A 107 -20.72 -1.40 7.60
C LYS A 107 -19.26 -1.82 7.75
N SER A 108 -18.59 -2.23 6.65
CA SER A 108 -17.19 -2.63 6.68
C SER A 108 -16.26 -1.46 7.05
N LYS A 109 -15.12 -1.80 7.66
CA LYS A 109 -14.08 -0.83 8.08
C LYS A 109 -13.54 -0.01 6.88
N ILE A 110 -13.53 -0.60 5.69
CA ILE A 110 -13.03 0.02 4.45
C ILE A 110 -13.92 1.21 4.04
N TYR A 111 -15.25 1.03 4.05
CA TYR A 111 -16.19 2.08 3.65
C TYR A 111 -16.31 3.20 4.71
N ARG A 112 -16.40 2.84 5.99
CA ARG A 112 -16.48 3.83 7.08
C ARG A 112 -15.24 4.75 7.11
N ASN A 113 -14.05 4.20 6.89
CA ASN A 113 -12.84 4.99 6.83
C ASN A 113 -12.83 5.91 5.60
N SER A 114 -13.32 5.46 4.45
CA SER A 114 -13.40 6.30 3.25
C SER A 114 -14.32 7.52 3.42
N ALA A 115 -15.44 7.37 4.13
CA ALA A 115 -16.36 8.48 4.40
C ALA A 115 -15.76 9.51 5.36
N ILE A 116 -15.01 9.07 6.37
CA ILE A 116 -14.27 9.96 7.28
C ILE A 116 -13.17 10.70 6.54
N ILE A 117 -12.41 10.00 5.70
CA ILE A 117 -11.34 10.58 4.87
C ILE A 117 -11.90 11.65 3.93
N ALA A 118 -13.01 11.38 3.24
CA ALA A 118 -13.69 12.37 2.41
C ALA A 118 -14.11 13.61 3.21
N GLY A 119 -14.67 13.42 4.41
CA GLY A 119 -15.00 14.53 5.31
C GLY A 119 -13.78 15.36 5.72
N ILE A 120 -12.65 14.72 6.04
CA ILE A 120 -11.40 15.41 6.39
C ILE A 120 -10.90 16.28 5.23
N PHE A 121 -10.93 15.75 4.00
CA PHE A 121 -10.55 16.51 2.82
C PHE A 121 -11.48 17.70 2.59
N ASP A 122 -12.80 17.56 2.79
CA ASP A 122 -13.73 18.69 2.69
C ASP A 122 -13.34 19.83 3.65
N TYR A 123 -13.01 19.51 4.91
CA TYR A 123 -12.57 20.52 5.88
C TYR A 123 -11.23 21.14 5.50
N LEU A 124 -10.28 20.35 5.01
CA LEU A 124 -9.00 20.85 4.53
C LEU A 124 -9.19 21.84 3.38
N TYR A 125 -10.03 21.51 2.40
CA TYR A 125 -10.33 22.37 1.27
C TYR A 125 -11.06 23.65 1.70
N LEU A 126 -11.97 23.57 2.68
CA LEU A 126 -12.59 24.75 3.28
C LEU A 126 -11.55 25.67 3.92
N MET A 127 -10.63 25.11 4.72
CA MET A 127 -9.56 25.88 5.38
C MET A 127 -8.63 26.55 4.37
N ILE A 128 -8.28 25.85 3.28
CA ILE A 128 -7.48 26.43 2.19
C ILE A 128 -8.23 27.56 1.50
N GLY A 129 -9.52 27.37 1.18
CA GLY A 129 -10.35 28.42 0.57
C GLY A 129 -10.46 29.67 1.44
N VAL A 130 -10.65 29.50 2.76
CA VAL A 130 -10.66 30.62 3.73
C VAL A 130 -9.28 31.27 3.83
N ALA A 131 -8.19 30.48 3.82
CA ALA A 131 -6.84 31.02 3.87
C ALA A 131 -6.50 31.86 2.64
N ILE A 132 -6.93 31.46 1.44
CA ILE A 132 -6.77 32.24 0.19
C ILE A 132 -7.45 33.61 0.30
N ILE A 133 -8.55 33.71 1.05
CA ILE A 133 -9.28 34.96 1.29
C ILE A 133 -8.59 35.79 2.38
N VAL A 134 -8.25 35.17 3.51
CA VAL A 134 -7.78 35.88 4.70
C VAL A 134 -6.32 36.34 4.58
N ILE A 135 -5.44 35.52 3.99
CA ILE A 135 -4.00 35.81 3.92
C ILE A 135 -3.71 37.12 3.16
N PRO A 136 -4.25 37.36 1.95
CA PRO A 136 -4.02 38.62 1.23
C PRO A 136 -4.57 39.84 1.97
N ILE A 137 -5.73 39.71 2.62
CA ILE A 137 -6.36 40.80 3.37
C ILE A 137 -5.52 41.18 4.59
N VAL A 138 -5.10 40.21 5.39
CA VAL A 138 -4.25 40.44 6.55
C VAL A 138 -2.89 41.00 6.14
N TYR A 139 -2.27 40.42 5.10
CA TYR A 139 -0.98 40.87 4.59
C TYR A 139 -1.00 42.34 4.17
N THR A 140 -1.99 42.73 3.37
CA THR A 140 -2.15 44.12 2.91
C THR A 140 -2.59 45.08 4.02
N SER A 141 -3.28 44.61 5.05
CA SER A 141 -3.63 45.42 6.22
C SER A 141 -2.40 45.79 7.07
N ILE A 142 -1.36 44.95 7.04
CA ILE A 142 -0.11 45.17 7.78
C ILE A 142 0.92 45.95 6.94
N HIS A 143 1.08 45.59 5.66
CA HIS A 143 2.17 46.11 4.81
C HIS A 143 1.72 47.24 3.86
N GLY A 144 0.41 47.50 3.76
CA GLY A 144 -0.13 48.36 2.72
C GLY A 144 -0.03 47.75 1.32
N LEU A 145 -0.41 48.52 0.30
CA LEU A 145 -0.28 48.13 -1.09
C LEU A 145 1.14 48.49 -1.59
N ASP A 146 2.10 47.59 -1.42
CA ASP A 146 3.47 47.77 -1.92
C ASP A 146 3.58 47.32 -3.41
N PRO A 147 3.99 48.21 -4.34
CA PRO A 147 4.19 47.84 -5.75
C PRO A 147 5.27 46.78 -5.99
N LYS A 148 6.11 46.45 -5.00
CA LYS A 148 7.08 45.34 -5.08
C LYS A 148 6.44 43.95 -4.98
N HIS A 149 5.18 43.87 -4.55
CA HIS A 149 4.41 42.64 -4.41
C HIS A 149 3.19 42.63 -5.36
N PRO A 150 3.39 42.37 -6.67
CA PRO A 150 2.31 42.41 -7.66
C PRO A 150 1.19 41.38 -7.40
N GLU A 151 1.48 40.31 -6.66
CA GLU A 151 0.52 39.30 -6.20
C GLU A 151 -0.52 39.82 -5.20
N PHE A 152 -0.24 40.93 -4.50
CA PHE A 152 -1.13 41.54 -3.50
C PHE A 152 -1.74 42.87 -3.97
N THR A 153 -1.82 43.09 -5.28
CA THR A 153 -2.58 44.21 -5.86
C THR A 153 -4.07 44.11 -5.53
N LEU A 154 -4.78 45.25 -5.56
CA LEU A 154 -6.24 45.28 -5.33
C LEU A 154 -6.99 44.32 -6.26
N ALA A 155 -6.59 44.26 -7.54
CA ALA A 155 -7.15 43.33 -8.51
C ALA A 155 -6.85 41.86 -8.16
N GLY A 156 -5.64 41.56 -7.66
CA GLY A 156 -5.27 40.22 -7.18
C GLY A 156 -6.09 39.78 -5.98
N ILE A 157 -6.32 40.67 -5.01
CA ILE A 157 -7.15 40.40 -3.82
C ILE A 157 -8.61 40.15 -4.21
N VAL A 158 -9.17 40.99 -5.08
CA VAL A 158 -10.54 40.79 -5.59
C VAL A 158 -10.65 39.48 -6.36
N GLY A 159 -9.66 39.15 -7.19
CA GLY A 159 -9.59 37.86 -7.89
C GLY A 159 -9.55 36.67 -6.93
N ALA A 160 -8.69 36.72 -5.90
CA ALA A 160 -8.56 35.67 -4.90
C ALA A 160 -9.84 35.48 -4.08
N THR A 161 -10.54 36.56 -3.72
CA THR A 161 -11.80 36.47 -2.98
C THR A 161 -12.95 35.89 -3.80
N VAL A 162 -13.04 36.24 -5.09
CA VAL A 162 -14.02 35.64 -6.02
C VAL A 162 -13.75 34.15 -6.21
N ILE A 163 -12.50 33.78 -6.48
CA ILE A 163 -12.10 32.36 -6.67
C ILE A 163 -12.35 31.55 -5.38
N GLY A 164 -11.92 32.08 -4.22
CA GLY A 164 -12.16 31.44 -2.93
C GLY A 164 -13.64 31.26 -2.62
N SER A 165 -14.46 32.27 -2.91
CA SER A 165 -15.92 32.22 -2.69
C SER A 165 -16.62 31.21 -3.60
N LEU A 166 -16.23 31.14 -4.88
CA LEU A 166 -16.74 30.13 -5.82
C LEU A 166 -16.35 28.71 -5.39
N PHE A 167 -15.12 28.52 -4.92
CA PHE A 167 -14.63 27.22 -4.46
C PHE A 167 -15.36 26.75 -3.20
N VAL A 168 -15.55 27.63 -2.21
CA VAL A 168 -16.35 27.34 -1.01
C VAL A 168 -17.82 27.06 -1.38
N GLY A 169 -18.38 27.84 -2.29
CA GLY A 169 -19.74 27.66 -2.81
C GLY A 169 -19.92 26.29 -3.48
N MET A 170 -18.96 25.84 -4.29
CA MET A 170 -18.99 24.53 -4.93
C MET A 170 -19.00 23.37 -3.93
N ILE A 171 -18.21 23.47 -2.85
CA ILE A 171 -18.17 22.45 -1.78
C ILE A 171 -19.52 22.41 -1.03
N LEU A 172 -20.08 23.57 -0.69
CA LEU A 172 -21.37 23.65 -0.01
C LEU A 172 -22.52 23.13 -0.90
N PHE A 173 -22.52 23.50 -2.17
CA PHE A 173 -23.52 23.05 -3.14
C PHE A 173 -23.50 21.53 -3.34
N SER A 174 -22.31 20.94 -3.48
CA SER A 174 -22.13 19.48 -3.56
C SER A 174 -22.71 18.77 -2.32
N LYS A 175 -22.55 19.34 -1.12
CA LYS A 175 -23.15 18.77 0.10
C LYS A 175 -24.67 18.84 0.12
N ILE A 176 -25.26 19.93 -0.37
CA ILE A 176 -26.71 20.09 -0.47
C ILE A 176 -27.30 19.04 -1.43
N GLU A 177 -26.72 18.86 -2.61
CA GLU A 177 -27.18 17.84 -3.56
C GLU A 177 -27.12 16.42 -2.99
N ILE A 178 -26.06 16.11 -2.23
CA ILE A 178 -25.92 14.81 -1.57
C ILE A 178 -27.02 14.61 -0.49
N VAL A 179 -27.36 15.65 0.26
CA VAL A 179 -28.42 15.59 1.29
C VAL A 179 -29.79 15.42 0.64
N ASP A 180 -30.11 16.20 -0.39
CA ASP A 180 -31.38 16.10 -1.12
C ASP A 180 -31.52 14.74 -1.82
N GLY A 181 -30.44 14.22 -2.40
CA GLY A 181 -30.39 12.89 -2.98
C GLY A 181 -30.68 11.77 -1.96
N LYS A 182 -30.21 11.93 -0.71
CA LYS A 182 -30.51 10.99 0.38
C LYS A 182 -31.95 11.10 0.88
N ILE A 183 -32.50 12.32 0.97
CA ILE A 183 -33.89 12.56 1.41
C ILE A 183 -34.88 11.99 0.39
N LYS A 184 -34.65 12.20 -0.92
CA LYS A 184 -35.49 11.65 -1.98
C LYS A 184 -35.52 10.12 -2.00
N ARG A 185 -34.36 9.47 -1.83
CA ARG A 185 -34.30 7.99 -1.75
C ARG A 185 -35.04 7.46 -0.53
N LYS A 186 -34.89 8.10 0.64
CA LYS A 186 -35.58 7.67 1.86
C LYS A 186 -37.11 7.79 1.76
N LYS A 187 -37.64 8.70 0.95
CA LYS A 187 -39.09 8.83 0.69
C LYS A 187 -39.62 7.83 -0.35
N ALA A 188 -38.76 7.26 -1.20
CA ALA A 188 -39.16 6.27 -2.21
C ALA A 188 -39.20 4.83 -1.68
N ASP A 189 -38.60 4.60 -0.50
CA ASP A 189 -38.55 3.29 0.18
C ASP A 189 -39.70 3.11 1.21
N PHE A 190 -40.66 4.04 1.29
CA PHE A 190 -41.91 3.97 2.07
C PHE A 190 -43.10 4.00 1.12
#